data_AF-C4YM79-F1
#
_entry.id   AF-C4YM79-F1
#
_cell.length_a   1.000
_cell.length_b   1.000
_cell.length_c   1.000
_cell.angle_alpha   90.00
_cell.angle_beta   90.00
_cell.angle_gamma   90.00
#
_symmetry.space_group_name_H-M   'P 1'
#
loop_
_entity.id
_entity.type
_entity.pdbx_description
1 polymer ?
#
loop_
_entity_poly.entity_id
_entity_poly.type
_entity_poly.pdbx_seq_one_letter_code
_entity_poly.pdbx_strand_id
1 'polypeptide(L)'
;MDDAELNAIRQARLAELQRNAAGGGSSTNPSSSSGGAQDSAQENMTITILNRVLTNEARERLSRVKIVRPDRAQAVENYIIKLYSMGQIHQNW
;
A
#
# COMPACT_ATOMS: atom_id res chain seq x y z
N MET A 1 5.51 19.36 -15.18
CA MET A 1 4.91 18.78 -13.96
C MET A 1 3.42 18.50 -14.16
N ASP A 2 2.90 18.75 -15.36
CA ASP A 2 1.48 18.69 -15.73
C ASP A 2 1.04 17.29 -16.21
N ASP A 3 1.98 16.46 -16.69
CA ASP A 3 1.71 15.08 -17.13
C ASP A 3 1.27 14.13 -16.01
N ALA A 4 1.73 14.35 -14.78
CA ALA A 4 1.38 13.48 -13.64
C ALA A 4 -0.08 13.67 -13.20
N GLU A 5 -0.54 14.92 -13.20
CA GLU A 5 -1.93 15.28 -12.87
C GLU A 5 -2.88 14.84 -13.99
N LEU A 6 -2.49 15.01 -15.26
CA LEU A 6 -3.23 14.52 -16.41
C LEU A 6 -3.35 12.98 -16.43
N ASN A 7 -2.30 12.27 -16.02
CA ASN A 7 -2.33 10.81 -15.90
C ASN A 7 -3.21 10.35 -14.73
N ALA A 8 -3.25 11.07 -13.61
CA ALA A 8 -4.13 10.77 -12.48
C ALA A 8 -5.62 10.93 -12.86
N ILE A 9 -5.96 12.01 -13.59
CA ILE A 9 -7.33 12.25 -14.08
C ILE A 9 -7.75 11.16 -15.09
N ARG A 10 -6.83 10.72 -15.97
CA ARG A 10 -7.09 9.64 -16.92
C ARG A 10 -7.38 8.31 -16.22
N GLN A 11 -6.62 7.99 -15.17
CA GLN A 11 -6.81 6.76 -14.38
C GLN A 11 -8.14 6.78 -13.62
N ALA A 12 -8.50 7.91 -13.00
CA ALA A 12 -9.78 8.05 -12.30
C ALA A 12 -10.98 7.86 -13.24
N ARG A 13 -10.93 8.46 -14.44
CA ARG A 13 -12.01 8.35 -15.44
C ARG A 13 -12.14 6.93 -16.01
N LEU A 14 -11.02 6.21 -16.15
CA LEU A 14 -11.00 4.84 -16.63
C LEU A 14 -11.59 3.87 -15.60
N ALA A 15 -11.28 4.06 -14.31
CA ALA A 15 -11.84 3.26 -13.22
C ALA A 15 -13.36 3.42 -13.10
N GLU A 16 -13.87 4.65 -13.27
CA GLU A 16 -15.32 4.92 -13.27
C GLU A 16 -16.02 4.24 -14.45
N LEU A 17 -15.40 4.27 -15.64
CA LEU A 17 -15.93 3.63 -16.84
C LEU A 17 -15.92 2.09 -16.72
N GLN A 18 -14.88 1.50 -16.14
CA GLN A 18 -14.80 0.05 -15.88
C GLN A 18 -15.89 -0.40 -14.90
N ARG A 19 -16.15 0.40 -13.85
CA ARG A 19 -17.24 0.14 -12.90
C ARG A 19 -18.62 0.23 -13.57
N ASN A 20 -18.79 1.13 -14.54
CA ASN A 20 -20.04 1.27 -15.28
C ASN A 20 -20.21 0.21 -16.39
N ALA A 21 -19.11 -0.27 -16.97
CA ALA A 21 -19.08 -1.35 -17.97
C ALA A 21 -19.26 -2.75 -17.36
N ALA A 22 -18.87 -2.95 -16.09
CA ALA A 22 -19.10 -4.18 -15.34
C ALA A 22 -20.55 -4.35 -14.82
N GLY A 23 -21.45 -3.40 -15.10
CA GLY A 23 -22.85 -3.41 -14.66
C GLY A 23 -23.81 -4.20 -15.54
N GLY A 24 -23.35 -4.88 -16.60
CA GLY A 24 -24.21 -5.62 -17.53
C GLY A 24 -23.61 -6.97 -17.91
N GLY A 25 -23.78 -8.00 -17.08
CA GLY A 25 -23.35 -9.35 -17.43
C GLY A 25 -23.18 -10.26 -16.24
N SER A 26 -24.13 -11.17 -16.08
CA SER A 26 -24.23 -12.26 -15.12
C SER A 26 -22.90 -12.93 -14.70
N SER A 27 -22.84 -13.26 -13.40
CA SER A 27 -22.08 -14.36 -12.79
C SER A 27 -20.56 -14.20 -12.70
N THR A 28 -20.05 -13.75 -11.55
CA THR A 28 -19.21 -14.50 -10.58
C THR A 28 -18.73 -13.52 -9.51
N ASN A 29 -19.18 -13.68 -8.26
CA ASN A 29 -18.66 -12.96 -7.08
C ASN A 29 -17.17 -13.37 -6.88
N PRO A 30 -16.24 -12.49 -6.46
CA PRO A 30 -16.32 -11.82 -5.16
C PRO A 30 -15.69 -10.42 -5.17
N SER A 31 -16.49 -9.35 -5.05
CA SER A 31 -15.91 -8.07 -4.60
C SER A 31 -16.95 -7.18 -3.94
N SER A 32 -17.54 -7.72 -2.88
CA SER A 32 -18.18 -6.92 -1.84
C SER A 32 -17.10 -6.17 -1.06
N SER A 33 -16.53 -5.08 -1.57
CA SER A 33 -15.72 -4.17 -0.74
C SER A 33 -15.37 -2.84 -1.42
N SER A 34 -16.36 -2.02 -1.77
CA SER A 34 -16.12 -0.63 -2.15
C SER A 34 -15.77 0.29 -0.95
N GLY A 35 -15.73 -0.26 0.28
CA GLY A 35 -15.31 0.46 1.49
C GLY A 35 -14.01 -0.07 2.14
N GLY A 36 -13.60 -1.31 1.88
CA GLY A 36 -12.35 -1.89 2.42
C GLY A 36 -11.23 -2.01 1.39
N ALA A 37 -11.50 -1.81 0.09
CA ALA A 37 -10.46 -1.84 -0.94
C ALA A 37 -9.42 -0.72 -0.77
N GLN A 38 -9.82 0.43 -0.21
CA GLN A 38 -8.91 1.57 -0.04
C GLN A 38 -7.95 1.35 1.14
N ASP A 39 -8.46 0.86 2.27
CA ASP A 39 -7.65 0.47 3.44
C ASP A 39 -6.70 -0.68 3.08
N SER A 40 -7.23 -1.69 2.38
CA SER A 40 -6.43 -2.83 1.91
C SER A 40 -5.34 -2.39 0.92
N ALA A 41 -5.64 -1.47 0.01
CA ALA A 41 -4.65 -0.94 -0.93
C ALA A 41 -3.51 -0.22 -0.19
N GLN A 42 -3.83 0.53 0.85
CA GLN A 42 -2.87 1.26 1.66
C GLN A 42 -2.00 0.33 2.50
N GLU A 43 -2.57 -0.72 3.08
CA GLU A 43 -1.82 -1.76 3.80
C GLU A 43 -0.91 -2.56 2.85
N ASN A 44 -1.40 -2.91 1.66
CA ASN A 44 -0.59 -3.56 0.63
C ASN A 44 0.59 -2.68 0.16
N MET A 45 0.36 -1.38 -0.04
CA MET A 45 1.45 -0.43 -0.34
C MET A 45 2.47 -0.37 0.79
N THR A 46 1.99 -0.34 2.04
CA THR A 46 2.84 -0.29 3.23
C THR A 46 3.73 -1.53 3.32
N ILE A 47 3.17 -2.72 3.16
CA ILE A 47 3.91 -3.98 3.16
C ILE A 47 4.92 -4.02 2.00
N THR A 48 4.56 -3.52 0.83
CA THR A 48 5.45 -3.47 -0.34
C THR A 48 6.66 -2.56 -0.08
N ILE A 49 6.43 -1.37 0.49
CA ILE A 49 7.49 -0.42 0.86
C ILE A 49 8.42 -1.05 1.90
N LEU A 50 7.85 -1.61 2.97
CA LEU A 50 8.62 -2.25 4.03
C LEU A 50 9.46 -3.42 3.48
N ASN A 51 8.92 -4.25 2.60
CA ASN A 51 9.68 -5.33 1.96
C ASN A 51 10.82 -4.85 1.07
N ARG A 52 10.72 -3.65 0.50
CA ARG A 52 11.77 -3.08 -0.36
C ARG A 52 12.87 -2.40 0.44
N VAL A 53 12.53 -1.85 1.60
CA VAL A 53 13.45 -1.05 2.44
C VAL A 53 14.13 -1.88 3.53
N LEU A 54 13.46 -2.90 4.07
CA LEU A 54 14.03 -3.76 5.11
C LEU A 54 14.81 -4.94 4.52
N THR A 55 16.00 -5.19 5.06
CA THR A 55 16.75 -6.44 4.83
C THR A 55 16.08 -7.63 5.54
N ASN A 56 16.48 -8.86 5.17
CA ASN A 56 15.90 -10.07 5.77
C ASN A 56 16.07 -10.09 7.30
N GLU A 57 17.27 -9.75 7.79
CA GLU A 57 17.55 -9.70 9.22
C GLU A 57 16.73 -8.63 9.95
N ALA A 58 16.49 -7.47 9.32
CA ALA A 58 15.71 -6.39 9.90
C ALA A 58 14.22 -6.80 10.06
N ARG A 59 13.66 -7.51 9.08
CA ARG A 59 12.32 -8.11 9.18
C ARG A 59 12.22 -9.10 10.33
N GLU A 60 13.19 -10.01 10.45
CA GLU A 60 13.19 -11.01 11.52
C GLU A 60 13.26 -10.34 12.90
N ARG A 61 14.08 -9.30 13.06
CA ARG A 61 14.14 -8.51 14.28
C ARG A 61 12.80 -7.83 14.57
N LEU A 62 12.19 -7.18 13.58
CA LEU A 62 10.90 -6.52 13.72
C LEU A 62 9.80 -7.52 14.12
N SER A 63 9.79 -8.71 13.50
CA SER A 63 8.86 -9.80 13.83
C SER A 63 9.00 -10.27 15.29
N ARG A 64 10.23 -10.49 15.76
CA ARG A 64 10.48 -10.84 17.17
C ARG A 64 10.04 -9.74 18.13
N VAL A 65 10.32 -8.48 17.81
CA VAL A 65 9.88 -7.33 18.62
C VAL A 65 8.36 -7.23 18.64
N LYS A 66 7.67 -7.48 17.52
CA LYS A 66 6.21 -7.46 17.43
C LYS A 66 5.53 -8.47 18.35
N ILE A 67 6.16 -9.63 18.56
CA ILE A 67 5.66 -10.67 19.50
C ILE A 67 5.70 -10.15 20.94
N VAL A 68 6.75 -9.45 21.35
CA VAL A 68 6.94 -9.01 22.75
C VAL A 68 6.29 -7.66 23.01
N ARG A 69 6.35 -6.74 22.05
CA ARG A 69 5.90 -5.34 22.14
C ARG A 69 5.35 -4.87 20.78
N PRO A 70 4.09 -5.19 20.45
CA PRO A 70 3.49 -4.79 19.17
C PRO A 70 3.42 -3.28 18.98
N ASP A 71 3.15 -2.52 20.04
CA ASP A 71 3.08 -1.05 20.03
C ASP A 71 4.40 -0.41 19.54
N ARG A 72 5.54 -0.90 20.03
CA ARG A 72 6.87 -0.44 19.61
C ARG A 72 7.16 -0.83 18.16
N ALA A 73 6.74 -2.03 17.75
CA ALA A 73 6.92 -2.47 16.36
C ALA A 73 6.11 -1.59 15.39
N GLN A 74 4.86 -1.25 15.72
CA GLN A 74 4.03 -0.35 14.90
C GLN A 74 4.63 1.05 14.82
N ALA A 75 5.15 1.59 15.92
CA ALA A 75 5.83 2.89 15.91
C ALA A 75 7.05 2.91 14.97
N VAL A 76 7.81 1.80 14.94
CA VAL A 76 8.96 1.64 14.05
C VAL A 76 8.52 1.51 12.59
N GLU A 77 7.50 0.69 12.29
CA GLU A 77 6.90 0.57 10.95
C GLU A 77 6.48 1.95 10.43
N ASN A 78 5.74 2.72 11.24
CA ASN A 78 5.24 4.05 10.86
C ASN A 78 6.37 5.06 10.65
N TYR A 79 7.45 4.97 11.46
CA TYR A 79 8.63 5.82 11.30
C TYR A 79 9.39 5.51 10.00
N ILE A 80 9.55 4.23 9.65
CA ILE A 80 10.18 3.80 8.40
C ILE A 80 9.38 4.31 7.19
N ILE A 81 8.05 4.19 7.21
CA ILE A 81 7.19 4.72 6.14
C ILE A 81 7.38 6.23 5.99
N LYS A 82 7.44 6.97 7.10
CA LYS A 82 7.66 8.42 7.10
C LYS A 82 9.02 8.76 6.48
N LEU A 83 10.08 8.09 6.89
CA LEU A 83 11.42 8.28 6.32
C LEU A 83 11.47 7.95 4.82
N TYR A 84 10.75 6.90 4.40
CA TYR A 84 10.63 6.53 2.99
C TYR A 84 9.88 7.60 2.18
N SER A 85 8.76 8.12 2.70
CA SER A 85 8.03 9.22 2.06
C SER A 85 8.85 10.51 1.95
N MET A 86 9.80 10.72 2.87
CA MET A 86 10.74 11.84 2.85
C MET A 86 11.95 11.59 1.94
N GLY A 87 12.09 10.38 1.36
CA GLY A 87 13.22 10.00 0.51
C GLY A 87 14.56 9.84 1.26
N GLN A 88 14.53 9.76 2.60
CA GLN A 88 15.75 9.69 3.43
C GLN A 88 16.33 8.27 3.50
N ILE A 89 15.51 7.26 3.22
CA ILE A 89 15.95 5.86 3.15
C ILE A 89 15.66 5.33 1.76
N HIS A 90 16.74 5.07 1.02
CA HIS A 90 16.69 4.32 -0.23
C HIS A 90 17.33 2.96 -0.01
N GLN A 91 16.76 1.97 -0.69
CA GLN A 91 17.06 0.53 -0.81
C GLN A 91 18.54 0.11 -1.04
N ASN A 92 19.51 1.02 -0.85
CA ASN A 92 20.88 0.86 -1.33
C ASN A 92 21.90 0.90 -0.17
N TRP A 93 21.84 -0.13 0.67
CA TRP A 93 22.96 -0.55 1.53
C TRP A 93 23.07 -2.07 1.49
#